data_AF-A0A099RX46-F1
#
_entry.id   AF-A0A099RX46-F1
#
_cell.length_a   1.000
_cell.length_b   1.000
_cell.length_c   1.000
_cell.angle_alpha   90.00
_cell.angle_beta   90.00
_cell.angle_gamma   90.00
#
_symmetry.space_group_name_H-M   'P 1'
#
loop_
_entity.id
_entity.type
_entity.pdbx_description
1 polymer ?
#
loop_
_entity_poly.entity_id
_entity_poly.type
_entity_poly.pdbx_seq_one_letter_code
_entity_poly.pdbx_strand_id
1 'polypeptide(L)'
;MRIIAKPIEVVSYTNDKGDIRPLRFRLQMEDETIKVIKVDKVIVKETEKLAGNIMLVFKCQSLIDDVMKLFEIKYDLKTCRWMLYKI
;
A
#
# COMPACT_ATOMS: atom_id res chain seq x y z
N MET A 1 -7.59 10.46 7.87
CA MET A 1 -6.31 9.84 7.49
C MET A 1 -5.32 10.92 7.12
N ARG A 2 -4.10 10.85 7.63
CA ARG A 2 -3.00 11.78 7.38
C ARG A 2 -2.23 11.32 6.15
N ILE A 3 -1.76 12.26 5.32
CA ILE A 3 -0.85 11.95 4.20
C ILE A 3 0.55 11.71 4.77
N ILE A 4 1.15 10.58 4.39
CA ILE A 4 2.50 10.17 4.79
C ILE A 4 3.46 10.23 3.60
N ALA A 5 3.06 9.67 2.45
CA ALA A 5 3.86 9.57 1.23
C ALA A 5 5.26 8.96 1.43
N LYS A 6 5.34 7.83 2.14
CA LYS A 6 6.60 7.12 2.45
C LYS A 6 6.78 5.89 1.54
N PRO A 7 7.95 5.70 0.89
CA PRO A 7 8.28 4.46 0.19
C PRO A 7 8.21 3.25 1.13
N ILE A 8 7.72 2.12 0.63
CA ILE A 8 7.58 0.88 1.41
C ILE A 8 8.00 -0.34 0.59
N GLU A 9 8.44 -1.37 1.29
CA GLU A 9 8.69 -2.69 0.69
C GLU A 9 7.46 -3.55 0.84
N VAL A 10 7.00 -4.18 -0.25
CA VAL A 10 5.71 -4.86 -0.33
C VAL A 10 5.89 -6.26 -0.88
N VAL A 11 5.24 -7.23 -0.23
CA VAL A 11 4.94 -8.53 -0.85
C VAL A 11 3.58 -8.40 -1.50
N SER A 12 3.51 -8.65 -2.81
CA SER A 12 2.29 -8.61 -3.59
C SER A 12 2.10 -9.93 -4.34
N TYR A 13 0.86 -10.23 -4.68
CA TYR A 13 0.46 -11.32 -5.57
C TYR A 13 -0.07 -10.73 -6.87
N THR A 14 0.40 -11.25 -7.99
CA THR A 14 -0.13 -10.93 -9.32
C THR A 14 -0.61 -12.24 -9.93
N ASN A 15 -1.87 -12.28 -10.35
CA ASN A 15 -2.42 -13.46 -11.01
C ASN A 15 -2.00 -13.52 -12.49
N ASP A 16 -2.39 -14.61 -13.16
CA ASP A 16 -2.22 -14.86 -14.59
C ASP A 16 -2.89 -13.83 -15.52
N LYS A 17 -3.80 -13.01 -15.00
CA LYS A 17 -4.46 -11.90 -15.71
C LYS A 17 -3.77 -10.54 -15.51
N GLY A 18 -2.69 -10.50 -14.73
CA GLY A 18 -1.97 -9.26 -14.41
C GLY A 18 -2.60 -8.42 -13.29
N ASP A 19 -3.58 -8.95 -12.56
CA ASP A 19 -4.16 -8.27 -11.40
C ASP A 19 -3.26 -8.38 -10.18
N ILE A 20 -2.51 -7.30 -9.94
CA ILE A 20 -1.70 -7.13 -8.73
C ILE A 20 -2.55 -6.81 -7.50
N ARG A 21 -2.20 -7.42 -6.37
CA ARG A 21 -2.80 -7.23 -5.04
C ARG A 21 -1.72 -7.22 -3.96
N PRO A 22 -1.70 -6.22 -3.07
CA PRO A 22 -0.78 -6.21 -1.94
C PRO A 22 -1.21 -7.22 -0.87
N LEU A 23 -0.23 -7.92 -0.27
CA LEU A 23 -0.48 -8.90 0.79
C LEU A 23 0.06 -8.43 2.14
N ARG A 24 1.25 -7.84 2.16
CA ARG A 24 1.86 -7.25 3.35
C ARG A 24 2.96 -6.28 2.97
N PHE A 25 3.28 -5.35 3.86
CA PHE A 25 4.38 -4.41 3.68
C PHE A 25 5.16 -4.18 4.97
N ARG A 26 6.39 -3.68 4.83
CA ARG A 26 7.23 -3.26 5.95
C ARG A 26 7.07 -1.76 6.16
N LEU A 27 6.90 -1.36 7.42
CA LEU A 27 6.88 0.02 7.86
C LEU A 27 7.98 0.22 8.90
N GLN A 28 8.92 1.09 8.60
CA GLN A 28 9.90 1.56 9.57
C GLN A 28 9.25 2.59 10.48
N MET A 29 9.26 2.32 11.78
CA MET A 29 8.75 3.16 12.85
C MET A 29 9.76 4.24 13.24
N GLU A 30 9.34 5.16 14.12
CA GLU A 30 10.18 6.26 14.60
C GLU A 30 11.35 5.76 15.46
N ASP A 31 11.17 4.65 16.18
CA ASP A 31 12.20 3.98 16.99
C ASP A 31 13.11 3.04 16.16
N GLU A 32 13.15 3.24 14.84
CA GLU A 32 13.87 2.42 13.85
C GLU A 32 13.41 0.95 13.74
N THR A 33 12.41 0.53 14.53
CA THR A 33 11.89 -0.83 14.43
C THR A 33 11.13 -1.03 13.11
N ILE A 34 11.21 -2.26 12.59
CA ILE A 34 10.48 -2.65 11.38
C ILE A 34 9.23 -3.41 11.80
N LYS A 35 8.06 -2.86 11.46
CA LYS A 35 6.79 -3.55 11.63
C LYS A 35 6.29 -4.12 10.30
N VAL A 36 5.86 -5.38 10.31
CA VAL A 36 5.19 -5.99 9.16
C VAL A 36 3.69 -5.82 9.31
N ILE A 37 3.08 -5.10 8.36
CA ILE A 37 1.63 -4.92 8.29
C ILE A 37 1.08 -5.87 7.23
N LYS A 38 0.25 -6.83 7.65
CA LYS A 38 -0.54 -7.66 6.73
C LYS A 38 -1.72 -6.84 6.20
N VAL A 39 -2.05 -6.97 4.93
CA VAL A 39 -3.25 -6.39 4.34
C VAL A 39 -4.38 -7.38 4.53
N ASP A 40 -5.33 -7.11 5.44
CA ASP A 40 -6.43 -8.04 5.71
C ASP A 40 -7.49 -7.95 4.60
N LYS A 41 -7.76 -6.73 4.12
CA LYS A 41 -8.72 -6.49 3.05
C LYS A 41 -8.28 -5.34 2.16
N VAL A 42 -8.30 -5.57 0.85
CA VAL A 42 -8.33 -4.50 -0.16
C VAL A 42 -9.79 -4.12 -0.37
N ILE A 43 -10.18 -2.93 0.05
CA ILE A 43 -11.55 -2.42 -0.09
C ILE A 43 -11.76 -1.89 -1.51
N VAL A 44 -10.77 -1.17 -2.03
CA VAL A 44 -10.86 -0.52 -3.34
C VAL A 44 -9.52 -0.64 -4.06
N LYS A 45 -9.58 -0.88 -5.38
CA LYS A 45 -8.47 -0.73 -6.33
C LYS A 45 -8.91 0.27 -7.40
N GLU A 46 -8.19 1.39 -7.50
CA GLU A 46 -8.44 2.47 -8.46
C GLU A 46 -7.17 2.75 -9.26
N THR A 47 -7.31 3.36 -10.45
CA THR A 47 -6.18 3.86 -11.24
C THR A 47 -6.21 5.38 -11.24
N GLU A 48 -5.15 6.00 -10.74
CA GLU A 48 -4.94 7.44 -10.83
C GLU A 48 -3.98 7.77 -11.98
N LYS A 49 -4.24 8.88 -12.68
CA LYS A 49 -3.34 9.42 -13.70
C LYS A 49 -3.03 10.88 -13.36
N LEU A 50 -1.79 11.16 -12.96
CA LEU A 50 -1.33 12.50 -12.60
C LEU A 50 -0.12 12.89 -13.44
N ALA A 51 -0.25 13.94 -14.26
CA ALA A 51 0.84 14.44 -15.12
C ALA A 51 1.52 13.33 -15.95
N GLY A 52 0.73 12.38 -16.44
CA GLY A 52 1.22 11.23 -17.23
C GLY A 52 1.72 10.04 -16.39
N ASN A 53 1.90 10.18 -15.08
CA ASN A 53 2.21 9.06 -14.19
C ASN A 53 0.94 8.30 -13.84
N ILE A 54 0.93 7.00 -14.10
CA ILE A 54 -0.19 6.11 -13.79
C ILE A 54 0.15 5.33 -12.52
N MET A 55 -0.72 5.44 -11.52
CA MET A 55 -0.58 4.73 -10.25
C MET A 55 -1.81 3.88 -9.99
N LEU A 56 -1.60 2.64 -9.53
CA LEU A 56 -2.67 1.88 -8.89
C LEU A 56 -2.76 2.34 -7.44
N VAL A 57 -3.98 2.62 -6.98
CA VAL A 57 -4.27 3.03 -5.61
C VAL A 57 -5.10 1.95 -4.94
N PHE A 58 -4.61 1.47 -3.80
CA PHE A 58 -5.29 0.45 -3.00
C PHE A 58 -5.71 1.07 -1.67
N LYS A 59 -7.03 1.14 -1.43
CA LYS A 59 -7.57 1.43 -0.09
C LYS A 59 -7.68 0.12 0.65
N CYS A 60 -6.95 -0.01 1.73
CA CYS A 60 -6.77 -1.23 2.48
C CYS A 60 -7.26 -1.06 3.92
N GLN A 61 -7.53 -2.19 4.56
CA GLN A 61 -7.89 -2.30 5.96
C GLN A 61 -7.10 -3.42 6.61
N SER A 62 -6.63 -3.17 7.84
CA SER A 62 -6.00 -4.19 8.67
C SER A 62 -6.24 -3.96 10.16
N LEU A 63 -6.20 -5.03 10.95
CA LEU A 63 -6.10 -4.97 12.40
C LEU A 63 -4.63 -4.78 12.79
N ILE A 64 -4.30 -3.62 13.38
CA ILE A 64 -2.95 -3.27 13.83
C ILE A 64 -3.06 -2.85 15.30
N ASP A 65 -2.39 -3.61 16.18
CA ASP A 65 -2.46 -3.41 17.64
C ASP A 65 -3.91 -3.37 18.15
N ASP A 66 -4.71 -4.34 17.71
CA ASP A 66 -6.14 -4.48 18.02
C ASP A 66 -7.03 -3.32 17.57
N VAL A 67 -6.48 -2.39 16.79
CA VAL A 67 -7.22 -1.27 16.19
C VAL A 67 -7.36 -1.50 14.70
N MET A 68 -8.60 -1.46 14.21
CA MET A 68 -8.87 -1.48 12.78
C MET A 68 -8.40 -0.18 12.14
N LYS A 69 -7.41 -0.28 11.25
CA LYS A 69 -6.80 0.85 10.53
C LYS A 69 -7.15 0.79 9.06
N LEU A 70 -7.49 1.96 8.50
CA LEU A 70 -7.60 2.17 7.06
C LEU A 70 -6.33 2.86 6.57
N PHE A 71 -5.80 2.40 5.44
CA PHE A 71 -4.62 3.01 4.83
C PHE A 71 -4.68 2.92 3.30
N GLU A 72 -4.00 3.84 2.64
CA GLU A 72 -3.84 3.86 1.18
C GLU A 72 -2.40 3.56 0.83
N ILE A 73 -2.18 2.55 -0.01
CA ILE A 73 -0.89 2.33 -0.66
C ILE A 73 -1.03 2.52 -2.17
N LYS A 74 0.01 3.09 -2.79
CA LYS A 74 0.06 3.30 -4.23
C LYS A 74 1.19 2.49 -4.85
N TYR A 75 0.96 2.01 -6.06
CA TYR A 75 1.94 1.34 -6.91
C TYR A 75 2.10 2.13 -8.20
N ASP A 76 3.28 2.69 -8.42
CA ASP A 76 3.63 3.39 -9.65
C ASP A 76 3.94 2.37 -10.76
N LEU A 77 3.15 2.39 -11.84
CA LEU A 77 3.29 1.44 -12.95
C LEU A 77 4.59 1.63 -13.76
N LYS A 78 5.16 2.85 -13.75
CA LYS A 78 6.37 3.16 -14.50
C LYS A 78 7.62 2.75 -13.72
N THR A 79 7.64 3.01 -12.42
CA THR A 79 8.82 2.77 -11.58
C THR A 79 8.76 1.47 -10.77
N CYS A 80 7.62 0.80 -10.77
CA CYS A 80 7.34 -0.39 -9.97
C CYS A 80 7.57 -0.17 -8.46
N ARG A 81 7.41 1.08 -8.00
CA ARG A 81 7.61 1.44 -6.59
C ARG A 81 6.29 1.50 -5.85
N TRP A 82 6.33 1.01 -4.61
CA TRP A 82 5.23 1.10 -3.67
C TRP A 82 5.44 2.26 -2.69
N MET A 83 4.34 2.90 -2.30
CA MET A 83 4.34 3.92 -1.25
C MET A 83 3.13 3.76 -0.33
N LEU A 84 3.33 3.98 0.97
CA LEU A 84 2.26 4.29 1.91
C LEU A 84 1.88 5.75 1.73
N TYR A 85 0.70 6.00 1.17
CA TYR A 85 0.25 7.35 0.86
C TYR A 85 -0.52 7.97 2.02
N LYS A 86 -1.47 7.24 2.62
CA LYS A 86 -2.27 7.71 3.77
C LYS A 86 -2.45 6.62 4.82
N ILE A 87 -2.55 7.00 6.09
CA ILE A 87 -2.93 6.13 7.23
C ILE A 87 -3.67 6.95 8.31
#